data_AF-E3HXH3-F1
#
_entry.id   AF-E3HXH3-F1
#
_cell.length_a   1.000
_cell.length_b   1.000
_cell.length_c   1.000
_cell.angle_alpha   90.00
_cell.angle_beta   90.00
_cell.angle_gamma   90.00
#
_symmetry.space_group_name_H-M   'P 1'
#
loop_
_entity.id
_entity.type
_entity.pdbx_description
1 polymer ?
#
loop_
_entity_poly.entity_id
_entity_poly.type
_entity_poly.pdbx_seq_one_letter_code
_entity_poly.pdbx_strand_id
1 'polypeptide(L)'
;MQPYTHDNMLAQETWLDCATADGGRLRVVLLAADPLAAAPLLARARSIAQALATHRDAALHFLWQAGRDSGDPEDPSVTFLEHFTPSDLIVAADGGYVLHLAPRDATWFMDGYWPAVRFAADDRPTDWICES
;
A
#
# COMPACT_ATOMS: atom_id res chain seq x y z
N MET A 1 -0.16 -2.35 -19.03
CA MET A 1 -1.20 -3.10 -18.29
C MET A 1 -1.32 -4.47 -18.92
N GLN A 2 -1.38 -5.51 -18.10
CA GLN A 2 -1.56 -6.89 -18.50
C GLN A 2 -2.65 -7.56 -17.65
N PRO A 3 -3.39 -8.56 -18.18
CA PRO A 3 -4.35 -9.31 -17.39
C PRO A 3 -3.69 -10.00 -16.19
N TYR A 4 -4.36 -9.98 -15.05
CA TYR A 4 -3.91 -10.57 -13.79
C TYR A 4 -5.09 -11.14 -13.00
N THR A 5 -4.81 -12.02 -12.03
CA THR A 5 -5.81 -12.49 -11.07
C THR A 5 -5.32 -12.16 -9.67
N HIS A 6 -6.08 -11.35 -8.95
CA HIS A 6 -5.81 -10.96 -7.57
C HIS A 6 -6.91 -11.54 -6.69
N ASP A 7 -6.57 -12.42 -5.75
CA ASP A 7 -7.53 -13.07 -4.84
C ASP A 7 -8.76 -13.68 -5.54
N ASN A 8 -8.51 -14.40 -6.65
CA ASN A 8 -9.53 -14.98 -7.53
C ASN A 8 -10.42 -13.97 -8.27
N MET A 9 -10.09 -12.68 -8.26
CA MET A 9 -10.75 -11.64 -9.05
C MET A 9 -9.91 -11.27 -10.28
N LEU A 10 -10.59 -11.05 -11.41
CA LEU A 10 -9.95 -10.55 -12.63
C LEU A 10 -9.51 -9.09 -12.43
N ALA A 11 -8.25 -8.83 -12.76
CA ALA A 11 -7.59 -7.54 -12.56
C ALA A 11 -6.68 -7.20 -13.74
N GLN A 12 -6.17 -5.98 -13.74
CA GLN A 12 -5.06 -5.55 -14.61
C GLN A 12 -3.86 -5.18 -13.75
N GLU A 13 -2.68 -5.63 -14.13
CA GLU A 13 -1.41 -5.29 -13.47
C GLU A 13 -0.58 -4.35 -14.34
N THR A 14 0.10 -3.39 -13.71
CA THR A 14 1.09 -2.53 -14.34
C THR A 14 2.10 -2.01 -13.31
N TRP A 15 3.03 -1.17 -13.76
CA TRP A 15 4.03 -0.53 -12.91
C TRP A 15 4.00 0.98 -13.11
N LEU A 16 4.31 1.72 -12.05
CA LEU A 16 4.55 3.16 -12.08
C LEU A 16 5.95 3.44 -11.52
N ASP A 17 6.72 4.30 -12.18
CA ASP A 17 7.98 4.77 -11.62
C ASP A 17 7.68 5.73 -10.45
N CYS A 18 8.27 5.46 -9.29
CA CYS A 18 8.04 6.22 -8.07
C CYS A 18 9.24 6.06 -7.13
N ALA A 19 10.03 7.12 -6.93
CA ALA A 19 11.24 7.07 -6.12
C ALA A 19 11.01 6.69 -4.64
N THR A 20 9.79 6.89 -4.13
CA THR A 20 9.40 6.51 -2.77
C THR A 20 9.09 5.01 -2.63
N ALA A 21 8.77 4.34 -3.74
CA ALA A 21 8.48 2.92 -3.73
C ALA A 21 9.76 2.08 -3.68
N ASP A 22 9.60 0.81 -3.29
CA ASP A 22 10.69 -0.15 -3.28
C ASP A 22 11.32 -0.30 -4.67
N GLY A 23 12.65 -0.28 -4.71
CA GLY A 23 13.40 -0.26 -5.98
C GLY A 23 13.07 0.90 -6.93
N GLY A 24 12.38 1.95 -6.46
CA GLY A 24 11.96 3.09 -7.26
C GLY A 24 10.77 2.82 -8.20
N ARG A 25 10.06 1.70 -8.02
CA ARG A 25 8.92 1.31 -8.86
C ARG A 25 7.79 0.73 -8.03
N LEU A 26 6.59 1.26 -8.22
CA LEU A 26 5.38 0.79 -7.54
C LEU A 26 4.65 -0.22 -8.44
N ARG A 27 4.41 -1.43 -7.92
CA ARG A 27 3.52 -2.39 -8.56
C ARG A 27 2.08 -1.91 -8.38
N VAL A 28 1.30 -1.93 -9.44
CA VAL A 28 -0.10 -1.48 -9.41
C VAL A 28 -1.01 -2.57 -9.92
N VAL A 29 -1.98 -2.96 -9.09
CA VAL A 29 -3.06 -3.88 -9.43
C VAL A 29 -4.37 -3.11 -9.45
N LEU A 30 -5.08 -3.17 -10.57
CA LEU A 30 -6.34 -2.48 -10.80
C LEU A 30 -7.45 -3.55 -10.82
N LEU A 31 -8.38 -3.49 -9.88
CA LEU A 31 -9.47 -4.48 -9.75
C LEU A 31 -10.56 -4.25 -10.80
N ALA A 32 -10.18 -4.46 -12.06
CA ALA A 32 -11.02 -4.38 -13.23
C ALA A 32 -10.64 -5.49 -14.22
N ALA A 33 -11.65 -6.17 -14.79
CA ALA A 33 -11.42 -7.30 -15.67
C ALA A 33 -10.84 -6.89 -17.04
N ASP A 34 -11.20 -5.71 -17.56
CA ASP A 34 -10.79 -5.25 -18.87
C ASP A 34 -10.05 -3.89 -18.84
N PRO A 35 -9.25 -3.57 -19.87
CA PRO A 35 -8.47 -2.33 -19.91
C PRO A 35 -9.28 -1.03 -19.92
N LEU A 36 -10.51 -1.03 -20.44
CA LEU A 36 -11.34 0.18 -20.49
C LEU A 36 -11.84 0.53 -19.09
N ALA A 37 -12.31 -0.48 -18.34
CA ALA A 37 -12.68 -0.33 -16.94
C ALA A 37 -11.49 0.00 -16.03
N ALA A 38 -10.27 -0.45 -16.39
CA ALA A 38 -9.05 -0.16 -15.64
C ALA A 38 -8.53 1.28 -15.81
N ALA A 39 -8.89 1.98 -16.89
CA ALA A 39 -8.40 3.33 -17.18
C ALA A 39 -8.64 4.36 -16.05
N PRO A 40 -9.85 4.48 -15.47
CA PRO A 40 -10.07 5.38 -14.31
C PRO A 40 -9.28 4.96 -13.07
N LEU A 41 -9.14 3.66 -12.81
CA LEU A 41 -8.38 3.15 -11.66
C LEU A 41 -6.88 3.46 -11.84
N LEU A 42 -6.35 3.38 -13.05
CA LEU A 42 -4.98 3.78 -13.35
C LEU A 42 -4.75 5.28 -13.12
N ALA A 43 -5.74 6.12 -13.47
CA ALA A 43 -5.66 7.55 -13.17
C ALA A 43 -5.63 7.79 -11.65
N ARG A 44 -6.46 7.08 -10.88
CA ARG A 44 -6.44 7.12 -9.42
C ARG A 44 -5.09 6.64 -8.85
N ALA A 45 -4.55 5.53 -9.35
CA ALA A 45 -3.25 5.00 -8.94
C ALA A 45 -2.11 6.02 -9.17
N ARG A 46 -2.14 6.74 -10.30
CA ARG A 46 -1.17 7.81 -10.58
C ARG A 46 -1.29 8.98 -9.61
N SER A 47 -2.51 9.37 -9.24
CA SER A 47 -2.74 10.40 -8.22
C SER A 47 -2.17 9.99 -6.86
N ILE A 48 -2.40 8.74 -6.44
CA ILE A 48 -1.87 8.20 -5.18
C ILE A 48 -0.33 8.15 -5.25
N ALA A 49 0.23 7.68 -6.37
CA ALA A 49 1.68 7.60 -6.55
C ALA A 49 2.38 8.98 -6.48
N GLN A 50 1.72 10.06 -6.89
CA GLN A 50 2.24 11.43 -6.76
C GLN A 50 2.32 11.90 -5.30
N ALA A 51 1.43 11.39 -4.44
CA ALA A 51 1.38 11.71 -3.01
C ALA A 51 1.85 10.53 -2.13
N LEU A 52 2.62 9.59 -2.70
CA LEU A 52 2.90 8.30 -2.06
C LEU A 52 3.63 8.44 -0.72
N ALA A 53 4.52 9.43 -0.58
CA ALA A 53 5.19 9.71 0.68
C ALA A 53 4.19 10.04 1.80
N THR A 54 3.20 10.89 1.51
CA THR A 54 2.13 11.24 2.47
C THR A 54 1.27 10.04 2.82
N HIS A 55 0.90 9.20 1.84
CA HIS A 55 0.12 8.00 2.10
C HIS A 55 0.90 6.95 2.89
N ARG A 56 2.19 6.79 2.61
CA ARG A 56 3.11 5.95 3.40
C ARG A 56 3.17 6.43 4.84
N ASP A 57 3.40 7.73 5.07
CA ASP A 57 3.48 8.26 6.43
C ASP A 57 2.17 8.04 7.19
N ALA A 58 1.02 8.30 6.56
CA ALA A 58 -0.29 8.01 7.15
C ALA A 58 -0.49 6.53 7.47
N ALA A 59 -0.08 5.62 6.56
CA ALA A 59 -0.14 4.17 6.77
C ALA A 59 0.71 3.74 7.98
N LEU A 60 1.92 4.25 8.09
CA LEU A 60 2.86 3.87 9.14
C LEU A 60 2.43 4.41 10.51
N HIS A 61 1.93 5.64 10.58
CA HIS A 61 1.33 6.16 11.81
C HIS A 61 0.09 5.33 12.21
N PHE A 62 -0.75 4.94 11.26
CA PHE A 62 -1.90 4.08 11.54
C PHE A 62 -1.48 2.70 12.09
N LEU A 63 -0.50 2.05 11.44
CA LEU A 63 0.04 0.76 11.88
C LEU A 63 0.67 0.85 13.27
N TRP A 64 1.43 1.91 13.54
CA TRP A 64 2.01 2.15 14.85
C TRP A 64 0.94 2.19 15.92
N GLN A 65 -0.11 3.00 15.73
CA GLN A 65 -1.21 3.08 16.70
C GLN A 65 -1.95 1.74 16.87
N ALA A 66 -2.09 0.97 15.80
CA ALA A 66 -2.79 -0.31 15.86
C ALA A 66 -2.01 -1.39 16.63
N GLY A 67 -0.68 -1.35 16.61
CA GLY A 67 0.20 -2.31 17.29
C GLY A 67 0.78 -1.80 18.62
N ARG A 68 0.52 -0.55 18.98
CA ARG A 68 1.06 0.14 20.16
C ARG A 68 0.55 -0.45 21.47
N ASP A 69 1.46 -0.72 22.39
CA ASP A 69 1.15 -1.06 23.79
C ASP A 69 1.23 0.17 24.70
N SER A 70 0.65 0.06 25.90
CA SER A 70 0.58 1.17 26.89
C SER A 70 1.92 1.77 27.33
N GLY A 71 3.04 1.07 27.09
CA GLY A 71 4.40 1.52 27.43
C GLY A 71 5.17 2.16 26.27
N ASP A 72 4.65 2.06 25.05
CA ASP A 72 5.31 2.61 23.87
C ASP A 72 5.18 4.14 23.82
N PRO A 73 5.97 4.84 22.97
CA PRO A 73 5.72 6.24 22.67
C PRO A 73 4.43 6.43 21.86
N GLU A 74 3.79 7.59 22.04
CA GLU A 74 2.58 7.94 21.27
C GLU A 74 2.90 8.01 19.78
N ASP A 75 4.00 8.68 19.41
CA ASP A 75 4.44 8.78 18.03
C ASP A 75 5.43 7.65 17.65
N PRO A 76 5.37 7.15 16.40
CA PRO A 76 6.34 6.18 15.90
C PRO A 76 7.74 6.77 15.91
N SER A 77 8.72 5.92 16.21
CA SER A 77 10.13 6.29 16.06
C SER A 77 10.49 6.49 14.58
N VAL A 78 11.49 7.34 14.31
CA VAL A 78 12.04 7.50 12.95
C VAL A 78 12.53 6.16 12.39
N THR A 79 13.12 5.31 13.23
CA THR A 79 13.59 3.97 12.84
C THR A 79 12.46 3.09 12.34
N PHE A 80 11.28 3.12 12.99
CA PHE A 80 10.10 2.42 12.50
C PHE A 80 9.65 2.97 11.14
N LEU A 81 9.57 4.30 11.01
CA LEU A 81 9.12 4.93 9.77
C LEU A 81 10.03 4.58 8.58
N GLU A 82 11.34 4.62 8.77
CA GLU A 82 12.33 4.31 7.73
C GLU A 82 12.38 2.82 7.35
N HIS A 83 11.76 1.94 8.12
CA HIS A 83 11.87 0.49 7.94
C HIS A 83 11.02 -0.07 6.80
N PHE A 84 10.04 0.70 6.34
CA PHE A 84 9.05 0.23 5.38
C PHE A 84 9.03 1.08 4.12
N THR A 85 8.96 0.42 2.98
CA THR A 85 8.82 1.03 1.65
C THR A 85 7.56 0.52 0.96
N PRO A 86 6.77 1.39 0.32
CA PRO A 86 5.65 0.98 -0.51
C PRO A 86 6.09 0.04 -1.64
N SER A 87 5.47 -1.13 -1.78
CA SER A 87 5.80 -2.10 -2.83
C SER A 87 4.66 -2.25 -3.85
N ASP A 88 3.42 -2.37 -3.35
CA ASP A 88 2.24 -2.64 -4.16
C ASP A 88 1.10 -1.70 -3.80
N LEU A 89 0.34 -1.31 -4.82
CA LEU A 89 -0.88 -0.54 -4.71
C LEU A 89 -2.01 -1.27 -5.43
N ILE A 90 -3.02 -1.68 -4.67
CA ILE A 90 -4.22 -2.34 -5.20
C ILE A 90 -5.36 -1.34 -5.18
N VAL A 91 -5.92 -1.00 -6.34
CA VAL A 91 -6.98 0.03 -6.47
C VAL A 91 -8.31 -0.61 -6.81
N ALA A 92 -9.33 -0.32 -6.00
CA ALA A 92 -10.69 -0.80 -6.18
C ALA A 92 -11.55 0.22 -6.96
N ALA A 93 -12.67 -0.27 -7.52
CA ALA A 93 -13.57 0.55 -8.33
C ALA A 93 -14.33 1.64 -7.52
N ASP A 94 -14.44 1.49 -6.20
CA ASP A 94 -15.02 2.48 -5.30
C ASP A 94 -14.05 3.63 -4.95
N GLY A 95 -12.81 3.57 -5.45
CA GLY A 95 -11.76 4.56 -5.21
C GLY A 95 -10.91 4.29 -3.97
N GLY A 96 -11.30 3.31 -3.14
CA GLY A 96 -10.47 2.77 -2.07
C GLY A 96 -9.28 1.98 -2.61
N TYR A 97 -8.29 1.75 -1.75
CA TYR A 97 -7.08 1.04 -2.13
C TYR A 97 -6.41 0.35 -0.96
N VAL A 98 -5.49 -0.55 -1.28
CA VAL A 98 -4.60 -1.18 -0.30
C VAL A 98 -3.16 -0.85 -0.69
N LEU A 99 -2.38 -0.42 0.30
CA LEU A 99 -0.96 -0.13 0.16
C LEU A 99 -0.15 -1.20 0.90
N HIS A 100 0.62 -1.99 0.16
CA HIS A 100 1.56 -2.95 0.74
C HIS A 100 2.88 -2.26 1.07
N LEU A 101 3.42 -2.59 2.23
CA LEU A 101 4.62 -1.98 2.77
C LEU A 101 5.67 -3.08 3.00
N ALA A 102 6.64 -3.15 2.10
CA ALA A 102 7.76 -4.08 2.23
C ALA A 102 8.65 -3.68 3.42
N PRO A 103 8.85 -4.56 4.41
CA PRO A 103 9.83 -4.33 5.47
C PRO A 103 11.25 -4.54 4.93
N ARG A 104 12.21 -3.78 5.44
CA ARG A 104 13.64 -3.97 5.12
C ARG A 104 14.22 -5.27 5.72
N ASP A 105 13.70 -5.67 6.87
CA ASP A 105 14.06 -6.90 7.58
C ASP A 105 12.96 -7.28 8.59
N ALA A 106 13.18 -8.38 9.32
CA ALA A 106 12.23 -8.94 10.29
C ALA A 106 12.22 -8.26 11.69
N THR A 107 12.68 -7.02 11.81
CA THR A 107 12.70 -6.30 13.11
C THR A 107 11.30 -6.05 13.66
N TRP A 108 10.34 -5.72 12.80
CA TRP A 108 8.99 -5.30 13.21
C TRP A 108 7.89 -6.29 12.81
N PHE A 109 8.12 -7.11 11.79
CA PHE A 109 7.23 -8.18 11.35
C PHE A 109 8.02 -9.47 11.23
N MET A 110 7.33 -10.61 11.40
CA MET A 110 7.94 -11.91 11.19
C MET A 110 8.53 -12.03 9.79
N ASP A 111 9.61 -12.79 9.65
CA ASP A 111 10.22 -13.03 8.35
C ASP A 111 9.21 -13.66 7.38
N GLY A 112 9.17 -13.13 6.15
CA GLY A 112 8.17 -13.49 5.14
C GLY A 112 6.79 -12.85 5.32
N TYR A 113 6.57 -12.04 6.36
CA TYR A 113 5.32 -11.31 6.56
C TYR A 113 5.49 -9.81 6.35
N TRP A 114 4.47 -9.16 5.77
CA TRP A 114 4.47 -7.71 5.58
C TRP A 114 3.09 -7.10 5.85
N PRO A 115 3.03 -5.85 6.33
CA PRO A 115 1.76 -5.17 6.51
C PRO A 115 1.20 -4.62 5.19
N ALA A 116 -0.12 -4.64 5.08
CA ALA A 116 -0.89 -3.97 4.07
C ALA A 116 -1.96 -3.10 4.74
N VAL A 117 -2.04 -1.82 4.35
CA VAL A 117 -2.99 -0.86 4.93
C VAL A 117 -4.08 -0.53 3.93
N ARG A 118 -5.34 -0.63 4.36
CA ARG A 118 -6.52 -0.28 3.58
C ARG A 118 -6.89 1.18 3.77
N PHE A 119 -7.09 1.85 2.65
CA PHE A 119 -7.52 3.24 2.57
C PHE A 119 -8.92 3.36 1.96
N ALA A 120 -9.71 4.27 2.52
CA ALA A 120 -10.95 4.72 1.90
C ALA A 120 -10.66 5.63 0.69
N ALA A 121 -11.71 5.92 -0.10
CA ALA A 121 -11.60 6.77 -1.29
C ALA A 121 -11.15 8.21 -1.00
N ASP A 122 -11.26 8.66 0.25
CA ASP A 122 -10.80 9.97 0.72
C ASP A 122 -9.43 9.92 1.41
N ASP A 123 -8.64 8.87 1.14
CA ASP A 123 -7.25 8.73 1.56
C ASP A 123 -7.03 8.57 3.07
N ARG A 124 -8.09 8.24 3.82
CA ARG A 124 -7.98 7.87 5.24
C ARG A 124 -7.67 6.38 5.40
N PRO A 125 -6.64 6.00 6.20
CA PRO A 125 -6.46 4.62 6.63
C PRO A 125 -7.69 4.14 7.41
N THR A 126 -8.10 2.91 7.17
CA THR A 126 -9.33 2.33 7.76
C THR A 126 -9.12 0.99 8.42
N ASP A 127 -8.19 0.19 7.90
CA ASP A 127 -7.90 -1.14 8.40
C ASP A 127 -6.48 -1.56 7.99
N TRP A 128 -5.96 -2.62 8.58
CA TRP A 128 -4.71 -3.22 8.16
C TRP A 128 -4.75 -4.74 8.29
N ILE A 129 -3.92 -5.40 7.50
CA ILE A 129 -3.72 -6.85 7.55
C ILE A 129 -2.23 -7.17 7.45
N CYS A 130 -1.84 -8.30 8.02
CA CYS A 130 -0.53 -8.89 7.83
C CYS A 130 -0.65 -9.99 6.77
N GLU A 131 0.10 -9.85 5.69
CA GLU A 131 0.16 -10.80 4.57
C GLU A 131 1.42 -11.66 4.68
N SER A 132 1.43 -12.81 3.99
CA SER A 132 2.55 -13.78 3.93
C SER A 132 2.77 -14.34 2.53
#